data_AF-G8TN38-F1
#
_entry.id   AF-G8TN38-F1
#
_cell.length_a   1.000
_cell.length_b   1.000
_cell.length_c   1.000
_cell.angle_alpha   90.00
_cell.angle_beta   90.00
_cell.angle_gamma   90.00
#
_symmetry.space_group_name_H-M   'P 1'
#
loop_
_entity.id
_entity.type
_entity.pdbx_description
1 polymer ?
#
loop_
_entity_poly.entity_id
_entity_poly.type
_entity_poly.pdbx_seq_one_letter_code
_entity_poly.pdbx_strand_id
1 'polypeptide(L)'
;MKKLLTPMLCLLGFFACKPELLVAPSEPVKNLTGSWQIIKATRNGTDLTTRFNFSQFRIHFTDSSYTIDSLVPFIVNHNGKWSFDDPIYPFKLSFQATDSSARTSPLQYPVTDGQRNLIITFSPGCSLNTYQYTLQKAN
;
A
#
# COMPACT_ATOMS: atom_id res chain seq x y z
N MET A 1 15.30 20.10 72.12
CA MET A 1 16.65 19.99 71.52
C MET A 1 16.48 19.58 70.06
N LYS A 2 17.21 20.25 69.17
CA LYS A 2 17.15 20.12 67.70
C LYS A 2 17.69 18.77 67.21
N LYS A 3 17.38 18.47 65.94
CA LYS A 3 18.01 17.51 64.98
C LYS A 3 17.31 16.14 64.94
N LEU A 4 17.03 15.52 63.79
CA LEU A 4 17.47 15.77 62.43
C LEU A 4 16.43 15.18 61.45
N LEU A 5 16.09 15.97 60.43
CA LEU A 5 15.30 15.66 59.26
C LEU A 5 16.00 14.56 58.41
N THR A 6 15.21 13.63 57.85
CA THR A 6 15.35 12.97 56.53
C THR A 6 16.75 12.49 56.08
N PRO A 7 16.98 11.17 55.89
CA PRO A 7 17.05 10.67 54.51
C PRO A 7 16.65 9.19 54.39
N MET A 8 15.36 8.87 54.31
CA MET A 8 14.93 7.48 53.98
C MET A 8 13.91 7.41 52.84
N LEU A 9 13.59 8.55 52.21
CA LEU A 9 12.59 8.61 51.13
C LEU A 9 13.20 8.73 49.72
N CYS A 10 14.52 8.89 49.59
CA CYS A 10 15.17 9.10 48.28
C CYS A 10 15.73 7.84 47.60
N LEU A 11 15.74 6.66 48.25
CA LEU A 11 16.34 5.45 47.65
C LEU A 11 15.40 4.58 46.80
N LEU A 12 14.10 4.87 46.76
CA LEU A 12 13.13 4.05 46.02
C LEU A 12 12.91 4.47 44.55
N GLY A 13 13.58 5.52 44.08
CA GLY A 13 13.37 6.07 42.73
C GLY A 13 14.13 5.39 41.58
N PHE A 14 15.11 4.52 41.86
CA PHE A 14 16.07 4.05 40.85
C PHE A 14 15.70 2.73 40.13
N PHE A 15 14.60 2.06 40.49
CA PHE A 15 14.19 0.79 39.88
C PHE A 15 12.98 0.87 38.94
N ALA A 16 12.46 2.08 38.67
CA ALA A 16 11.21 2.25 37.91
C ALA A 16 11.36 2.21 36.38
N CYS A 17 12.58 2.08 35.83
CA CYS A 17 12.77 1.97 34.39
C CYS A 17 12.87 0.50 33.97
N LYS A 18 11.73 -0.19 33.85
CA LYS A 18 11.68 -1.46 33.12
C LYS A 18 11.77 -1.12 31.63
N PRO A 19 12.80 -1.56 30.89
CA PRO A 19 12.78 -1.44 29.45
C PRO A 19 11.61 -2.28 28.93
N GLU A 20 10.60 -1.62 28.41
CA GLU A 20 9.51 -2.30 27.71
C GLU A 20 10.07 -2.85 26.41
N LEU A 21 9.99 -4.17 26.24
CA LEU A 21 10.44 -4.82 25.02
C LEU A 21 9.46 -4.42 23.91
N LEU A 22 9.87 -3.44 23.09
CA LEU A 22 9.14 -3.08 21.88
C LEU A 22 9.33 -4.23 20.87
N VAL A 23 8.50 -5.26 20.98
CA VAL A 23 8.38 -6.27 19.92
C VAL A 23 7.81 -5.54 18.72
N ALA A 24 8.66 -5.28 17.72
CA ALA A 24 8.21 -4.72 16.46
C ALA A 24 7.10 -5.64 15.91
N PRO A 25 5.91 -5.10 15.62
CA PRO A 25 4.84 -5.91 15.04
C PRO A 25 5.35 -6.51 13.73
N SER A 26 5.21 -7.83 13.59
CA SER A 26 5.56 -8.53 12.36
C SER A 26 4.58 -8.12 11.27
N GLU A 27 5.09 -7.49 10.21
CA GLU A 27 4.26 -7.08 9.08
C GLU A 27 3.90 -8.31 8.23
N PRO A 28 2.62 -8.54 7.93
CA PRO A 28 2.23 -9.65 7.06
C PRO A 28 2.72 -9.42 5.64
N VAL A 29 3.28 -10.47 5.04
CA VAL A 29 3.74 -10.52 3.64
C VAL A 29 2.59 -10.12 2.70
N LYS A 30 2.85 -9.16 1.82
CA LYS A 30 1.86 -8.70 0.84
C LYS A 30 1.85 -9.66 -0.35
N ASN A 31 0.75 -10.37 -0.54
CA ASN A 31 0.56 -11.27 -1.68
C ASN A 31 -0.39 -10.64 -2.70
N LEU A 32 0.13 -10.28 -3.88
CA LEU A 32 -0.65 -9.73 -4.99
C LEU A 32 -1.15 -10.79 -5.97
N THR A 33 -0.65 -12.03 -5.91
CA THR A 33 -0.98 -13.10 -6.88
C THR A 33 -2.48 -13.30 -7.01
N GLY A 34 -2.95 -13.37 -8.26
CA GLY A 34 -4.35 -13.54 -8.63
C GLY A 34 -4.83 -12.48 -9.62
N SER A 35 -6.11 -12.57 -9.98
CA SER A 35 -6.79 -11.62 -10.85
C SER A 35 -7.43 -10.50 -10.04
N TRP A 36 -7.30 -9.26 -10.50
CA TRP A 36 -7.86 -8.09 -9.83
C TRP A 36 -8.69 -7.26 -10.80
N GLN A 37 -9.76 -6.67 -10.29
CA GLN A 37 -10.70 -5.82 -11.01
C GLN A 37 -10.81 -4.45 -10.33
N ILE A 38 -11.08 -3.40 -11.10
CA ILE A 38 -11.33 -2.05 -10.57
C ILE A 38 -12.76 -2.00 -10.03
N ILE A 39 -12.92 -1.64 -8.76
CA ILE A 39 -14.22 -1.43 -8.11
C ILE A 39 -14.55 0.05 -7.89
N LYS A 40 -13.53 0.91 -7.90
CA LYS A 40 -13.68 2.37 -7.76
C LYS A 40 -12.59 3.10 -8.52
N ALA A 41 -12.95 4.19 -9.17
CA ALA A 41 -12.02 5.06 -9.88
C ALA A 41 -12.30 6.53 -9.57
N THR A 42 -11.25 7.29 -9.23
CA THR A 42 -11.35 8.75 -9.06
C THR A 42 -10.30 9.47 -9.89
N ARG A 43 -10.58 10.72 -10.25
CA ARG A 43 -9.63 11.66 -10.86
C ARG A 43 -9.68 12.97 -10.10
N ASN A 44 -8.56 13.39 -9.51
CA ASN A 44 -8.48 14.57 -8.66
C ASN A 44 -9.59 14.59 -7.59
N GLY A 45 -9.86 13.43 -6.99
CA GLY A 45 -10.93 13.24 -6.01
C GLY A 45 -12.35 13.14 -6.57
N THR A 46 -12.58 13.47 -7.83
CA THR A 46 -13.90 13.30 -8.49
C THR A 46 -14.15 11.84 -8.81
N ASP A 47 -15.29 11.29 -8.40
CA ASP A 47 -15.68 9.91 -8.68
C ASP A 47 -16.01 9.71 -10.18
N LEU A 48 -15.36 8.73 -10.79
CA LEU A 48 -15.51 8.31 -12.18
C LEU A 48 -16.15 6.93 -12.30
N THR A 49 -16.40 6.23 -11.20
CA THR A 49 -16.78 4.81 -11.15
C THR A 49 -18.01 4.50 -11.99
N THR A 50 -19.01 5.39 -11.97
CA THR A 50 -20.25 5.24 -12.75
C THR A 50 -20.18 5.89 -14.14
N ARG A 51 -19.12 6.64 -14.43
CA ARG A 51 -18.96 7.36 -15.70
C ARG A 51 -18.32 6.51 -16.79
N PHE A 52 -17.59 5.47 -16.41
CA PHE A 52 -16.91 4.54 -17.32
C PHE A 52 -17.21 3.10 -16.95
N ASN A 53 -17.17 2.22 -17.94
CA ASN A 53 -17.34 0.78 -17.71
C ASN A 53 -15.98 0.13 -17.43
N PHE A 54 -15.72 -0.20 -16.16
CA PHE A 54 -14.52 -0.92 -15.73
C PHE A 54 -14.71 -2.44 -15.61
N SER A 55 -15.92 -2.95 -15.90
CA SER A 55 -16.27 -4.35 -15.61
C SER A 55 -15.39 -5.38 -16.33
N GLN A 56 -14.84 -5.01 -17.49
CA GLN A 56 -13.95 -5.85 -18.29
C GLN A 56 -12.47 -5.74 -17.91
N PHE A 57 -12.08 -4.74 -17.10
CA PHE A 57 -10.68 -4.58 -16.74
C PHE A 57 -10.23 -5.71 -15.81
N ARG A 58 -9.16 -6.39 -16.20
CA ARG A 58 -8.44 -7.33 -15.34
C ARG A 58 -6.94 -7.05 -15.42
N ILE A 59 -6.32 -7.07 -14.25
CA ILE A 59 -4.88 -7.24 -14.12
C ILE A 59 -4.61 -8.54 -13.37
N HIS A 60 -3.80 -9.41 -13.97
CA HIS A 60 -3.44 -10.70 -13.38
C HIS A 60 -2.01 -10.61 -12.91
N PHE A 61 -1.78 -10.78 -11.61
CA PHE A 61 -0.45 -10.85 -11.04
C PHE A 61 -0.04 -12.30 -10.85
N THR A 62 1.19 -12.62 -11.27
CA THR A 62 1.95 -13.80 -10.87
C THR A 62 3.06 -13.39 -9.90
N ASP A 63 3.97 -14.30 -9.56
CA ASP A 63 5.06 -14.05 -8.60
C ASP A 63 5.95 -12.84 -8.93
N SER A 64 6.13 -12.51 -10.23
CA SER A 64 6.96 -11.38 -10.64
C SER A 64 6.49 -10.66 -11.91
N SER A 65 5.40 -11.13 -12.52
CA SER A 65 4.86 -10.55 -13.74
C SER A 65 3.38 -10.20 -13.62
N TYR A 66 2.91 -9.34 -14.51
CA TYR A 66 1.50 -9.04 -14.65
C TYR A 66 1.07 -9.02 -16.12
N THR A 67 -0.20 -9.33 -16.36
CA THR A 67 -0.88 -9.11 -17.64
C THR A 67 -2.11 -8.22 -17.45
N ILE A 68 -2.40 -7.38 -18.46
CA ILE A 68 -3.55 -6.47 -18.47
C ILE A 68 -4.43 -6.82 -19.66
N ASP A 69 -5.71 -7.06 -19.42
CA ASP A 69 -6.65 -7.54 -20.44
C ASP A 69 -7.45 -6.41 -21.13
N SER A 70 -7.34 -5.17 -20.66
CA SER A 70 -8.21 -4.07 -21.07
C SER A 70 -7.47 -2.74 -21.24
N LEU A 71 -7.96 -1.91 -22.18
CA LEU A 71 -7.40 -0.62 -22.59
C LEU A 71 -7.78 0.56 -21.68
N VAL A 72 -8.32 0.34 -20.49
CA VAL A 72 -8.56 1.47 -19.57
C VAL A 72 -7.21 2.11 -19.22
N PRO A 73 -7.13 3.45 -19.11
CA PRO A 73 -5.90 4.10 -18.72
C PRO A 73 -5.42 3.54 -17.38
N PHE A 74 -4.19 3.02 -17.34
CA PHE A 74 -3.57 2.44 -16.16
C PHE A 74 -2.15 3.02 -16.01
N ILE A 75 -1.47 2.73 -14.89
CA ILE A 75 -0.12 3.25 -14.62
C ILE A 75 0.90 2.86 -15.71
N VAL A 76 0.63 1.74 -16.40
CA VAL A 76 1.38 1.16 -17.50
C VAL A 76 0.39 0.59 -18.52
N ASN A 77 0.78 0.58 -19.80
CA ASN A 77 -0.13 0.20 -20.90
C ASN A 77 0.12 -1.21 -21.48
N HIS A 78 1.20 -1.86 -21.07
CA HIS A 78 1.62 -3.16 -21.57
C HIS A 78 1.93 -4.11 -20.43
N ASN A 79 1.90 -5.41 -20.73
CA ASN A 79 2.32 -6.46 -19.81
C ASN A 79 3.79 -6.26 -19.40
N GLY A 80 4.13 -6.78 -18.23
CA GLY A 80 5.47 -6.58 -17.71
C GLY A 80 5.72 -7.25 -16.37
N LYS A 81 6.69 -6.69 -15.66
CA LYS A 81 7.13 -7.15 -14.34
C LYS A 81 6.71 -6.20 -13.26
N TRP A 82 6.42 -6.71 -12.08
CA TRP A 82 6.15 -5.89 -10.91
C TRP A 82 7.12 -6.23 -9.78
N SER A 83 7.33 -5.28 -8.89
CA SER A 83 8.12 -5.51 -7.67
C SER A 83 7.72 -4.53 -6.57
N PHE A 84 7.92 -4.96 -5.33
CA PHE A 84 7.98 -4.02 -4.22
C PHE A 84 9.35 -3.34 -4.14
N ASP A 85 9.41 -2.20 -3.45
CA ASP A 85 10.66 -1.53 -3.11
C ASP A 85 11.42 -2.22 -1.97
N ASP A 86 10.69 -2.82 -1.03
CA ASP A 86 11.23 -3.64 0.05
C ASP A 86 10.42 -4.96 0.17
N PRO A 87 11.07 -6.13 0.31
CA PRO A 87 10.36 -7.42 0.39
C PRO A 87 9.62 -7.64 1.71
N ILE A 88 9.99 -6.94 2.79
CA ILE A 88 9.44 -7.10 4.14
C ILE A 88 8.51 -5.93 4.48
N TYR A 89 8.93 -4.70 4.21
CA TYR A 89 8.23 -3.46 4.58
C TYR A 89 7.98 -2.56 3.36
N PRO A 90 7.17 -3.02 2.38
CA PRO A 90 6.99 -2.30 1.12
C PRO A 90 6.21 -1.00 1.29
N PHE A 91 6.73 0.09 0.71
CA PHE A 91 6.03 1.37 0.62
C PHE A 91 5.63 1.73 -0.81
N LYS A 92 6.19 1.06 -1.81
CA LYS A 92 5.95 1.33 -3.22
C LYS A 92 5.77 0.03 -4.00
N LEU A 93 4.88 0.09 -4.99
CA LEU A 93 4.70 -0.93 -6.00
C LEU A 93 5.21 -0.37 -7.34
N SER A 94 6.17 -1.07 -7.93
CA SER A 94 6.78 -0.72 -9.22
C SER A 94 6.21 -1.60 -10.33
N PHE A 95 5.90 -0.99 -11.46
CA PHE A 95 5.48 -1.65 -12.69
C PHE A 95 6.49 -1.33 -13.80
N GLN A 96 7.08 -2.37 -14.36
CA GLN A 96 8.05 -2.32 -15.44
C GLN A 96 7.42 -2.96 -16.67
N ALA A 97 6.74 -2.17 -17.50
CA ALA A 97 6.25 -2.65 -18.80
C ALA A 97 7.43 -2.95 -19.74
N THR A 98 7.19 -3.83 -20.72
CA THR A 98 8.25 -4.39 -21.58
C THR A 98 9.00 -3.32 -22.40
N ASP A 99 8.34 -2.21 -22.70
CA ASP A 99 8.76 -1.18 -23.65
C ASP A 99 8.83 0.23 -23.04
N SER A 100 8.76 0.37 -21.71
CA SER A 100 8.75 1.68 -21.04
C SER A 100 9.57 1.68 -19.76
N SER A 101 9.87 2.86 -19.22
CA SER A 101 10.52 2.99 -17.92
C SER A 101 9.60 2.54 -16.78
N ALA A 102 10.16 1.99 -15.70
CA ALA A 102 9.41 1.68 -14.49
C ALA A 102 8.55 2.86 -14.00
N ARG A 103 7.32 2.55 -13.60
CA ARG A 103 6.39 3.49 -12.98
C ARG A 103 6.04 2.98 -11.58
N THR A 104 5.95 3.89 -10.61
CA THR A 104 5.74 3.53 -9.21
C THR A 104 4.47 4.16 -8.67
N SER A 105 3.70 3.37 -7.92
CA SER A 105 2.61 3.87 -7.05
C SER A 105 3.02 3.67 -5.60
N PRO A 106 2.64 4.58 -4.68
CA PRO A 106 2.61 4.25 -3.26
C PRO A 106 1.81 2.96 -3.05
N LEU A 107 2.31 2.07 -2.20
CA LEU A 107 1.60 0.85 -1.84
C LEU A 107 0.51 1.19 -0.83
N GLN A 108 -0.74 1.02 -1.25
CA GLN A 108 -1.90 1.11 -0.39
C GLN A 108 -2.66 -0.20 -0.46
N TYR A 109 -2.59 -0.97 0.63
CA TYR A 109 -3.12 -2.34 0.70
C TYR A 109 -4.14 -2.57 1.84
N PRO A 110 -5.19 -1.72 1.99
CA PRO A 110 -6.11 -1.79 3.12
C PRO A 110 -7.08 -2.98 3.04
N VAL A 111 -7.65 -3.37 4.18
CA VAL A 111 -8.88 -4.18 4.21
C VAL A 111 -10.06 -3.24 4.33
N THR A 112 -11.06 -3.39 3.47
CA THR A 112 -12.34 -2.67 3.57
C THR A 112 -13.45 -3.70 3.43
N ASP A 113 -14.40 -3.72 4.37
CA ASP A 113 -15.51 -4.67 4.40
C ASP A 113 -15.08 -6.14 4.30
N GLY A 114 -13.99 -6.49 4.97
CA GLY A 114 -13.41 -7.84 4.97
C GLY A 114 -12.68 -8.23 3.68
N GLN A 115 -12.66 -7.36 2.67
CA GLN A 115 -11.99 -7.60 1.39
C GLN A 115 -10.67 -6.85 1.29
N ARG A 116 -9.67 -7.50 0.70
CA ARG A 116 -8.37 -6.86 0.45
C ARG A 116 -8.46 -5.96 -0.77
N ASN A 117 -8.09 -4.70 -0.59
CA ASN A 117 -8.01 -3.72 -1.66
C ASN A 117 -6.55 -3.43 -2.01
N LEU A 118 -6.29 -3.22 -3.29
CA LEU A 118 -5.06 -2.62 -3.80
C LEU A 118 -5.40 -1.27 -4.41
N ILE A 119 -4.86 -0.19 -3.86
CA ILE A 119 -5.10 1.15 -4.39
C ILE A 119 -3.87 1.61 -5.17
N ILE A 120 -4.07 1.91 -6.44
CA ILE A 120 -3.03 2.38 -7.36
C ILE A 120 -3.29 3.84 -7.69
N THR A 121 -2.29 4.68 -7.43
CA THR A 121 -2.33 6.13 -7.72
C THR A 121 -1.32 6.46 -8.80
N PHE A 122 -1.76 7.15 -9.86
CA PHE A 122 -0.90 7.45 -11.01
C PHE A 122 -1.37 8.69 -11.78
N SER A 123 -0.44 9.29 -12.52
CA SER A 123 -0.70 10.39 -13.45
C SER A 123 -0.25 9.99 -14.86
N PRO A 124 -1.16 9.86 -15.84
CA PRO A 124 -0.81 9.51 -17.21
C PRO A 124 -0.19 10.72 -17.92
N GLY A 125 1.12 10.90 -17.77
CA GLY A 125 1.93 11.84 -18.56
C GLY A 125 1.83 13.34 -18.20
N CYS A 126 0.88 13.75 -17.36
CA CYS A 126 0.77 15.13 -16.86
C CYS A 126 0.40 15.15 -15.38
N SER A 127 1.09 15.97 -14.57
CA SER A 127 0.88 16.08 -13.12
C SER A 127 -0.44 16.76 -12.71
N LEU A 128 -1.17 17.35 -13.65
CA LEU A 128 -2.45 18.01 -13.39
C LEU A 128 -3.60 17.03 -13.11
N ASN A 129 -3.46 15.77 -13.54
CA ASN A 129 -4.47 14.74 -13.32
C ASN A 129 -3.87 13.56 -12.56
N THR A 130 -4.40 13.32 -11.38
CA THR A 130 -4.08 12.17 -10.54
C THR A 130 -5.27 11.25 -10.52
N TYR A 131 -5.06 10.02 -11.00
CA TYR A 131 -6.02 8.94 -10.98
C TYR A 131 -5.74 8.06 -9.78
N GLN A 132 -6.81 7.59 -9.13
CA GLN A 132 -6.73 6.60 -8.08
C GLN A 132 -7.74 5.49 -8.37
N TYR A 133 -7.24 4.27 -8.56
CA TYR A 133 -8.07 3.10 -8.74
C TYR A 133 -8.00 2.22 -7.50
N THR A 134 -9.16 1.81 -6.99
CA THR A 134 -9.27 0.76 -5.98
C THR A 134 -9.58 -0.54 -6.69
N LEU A 135 -8.68 -1.52 -6.52
CA LEU A 135 -8.82 -2.85 -7.07
C LEU A 135 -9.16 -3.84 -5.96
N GLN A 136 -9.95 -4.85 -6.31
CA GLN A 136 -10.24 -6.03 -5.49
C GLN A 136 -9.94 -7.28 -6.29
N LYS A 137 -9.62 -8.39 -5.60
CA LYS A 137 -9.52 -9.69 -6.27
C LYS A 137 -10.84 -10.01 -6.97
N ALA A 138 -10.75 -10.43 -8.24
CA ALA A 138 -11.88 -10.99 -8.95
C ALA A 138 -12.12 -12.41 -8.40
N ASN A 139 -13.39 -12.74 -8.17
CA ASN A 139 -13.83 -14.08 -7.74
C ASN A 139 -13.69 -15.09 -8.88
#